data_AF-A0A957XYN1-F1
#
_entry.id   AF-A0A957XYN1-F1
#
_cell.length_a   1.000
_cell.length_b   1.000
_cell.length_c   1.000
_cell.angle_alpha   90.00
_cell.angle_beta   90.00
_cell.angle_gamma   90.00
#
_symmetry.space_group_name_H-M   'P 1'
#
loop_
_entity.id
_entity.type
_entity.pdbx_description
1 polymer ?
#
loop_
_entity_poly.entity_id
_entity_poly.type
_entity_poly.pdbx_seq_one_letter_code
_entity_poly.pdbx_strand_id
1 'polypeptide(L)' 'LGEHLGRQTAHEVVHEASMLAFEQERPLRDLLAENERVTRHLSTEQIDAMLQPEAYVGLSGLFVDRVAGQ' A
#
# COMPACT_ATOMS: atom_id res chain seq x y z
N LEU A 1 1.34 -0.36 -7.29
CA LEU A 1 -0.07 -0.41 -7.78
C LEU A 1 -0.31 0.49 -8.99
N GLY A 2 -0.06 1.81 -8.90
CA GLY A 2 -0.31 2.74 -10.02
C GLY A 2 0.44 2.43 -11.32
N GLU A 3 1.64 1.86 -11.23
CA GLU A 3 2.42 1.42 -12.40
C GLU A 3 1.85 0.18 -13.10
N HIS A 4 1.09 -0.67 -12.37
CA HIS A 4 0.56 -1.92 -12.92
C HIS A 4 -0.90 -1.80 -13.37
N LEU A 5 -1.74 -1.09 -12.59
CA LEU A 5 -3.17 -0.94 -12.87
C LEU A 5 -3.51 0.41 -13.53
N GLY A 6 -2.57 1.35 -13.56
CA GLY A 6 -2.85 2.76 -13.86
C GLY A 6 -3.27 3.53 -12.60
N ARG A 7 -2.88 4.80 -12.50
CA ARG A 7 -3.03 5.64 -11.29
C ARG A 7 -4.48 5.71 -10.78
N GLN A 8 -5.46 5.87 -11.67
CA GLN A 8 -6.87 6.01 -11.28
C GLN A 8 -7.44 4.69 -10.76
N THR A 9 -7.26 3.61 -11.51
CA THR A 9 -7.73 2.28 -11.12
C THR A 9 -7.05 1.80 -9.83
N ALA A 10 -5.76 2.08 -9.65
CA ALA A 10 -5.07 1.79 -8.40
C ALA A 10 -5.67 2.56 -7.21
N HIS A 11 -6.04 3.83 -7.40
CA HIS A 11 -6.66 4.63 -6.35
C HIS A 11 -8.06 4.10 -5.99
N GLU A 12 -8.88 3.79 -6.99
CA GLU A 12 -10.22 3.20 -6.80
C GLU A 12 -10.15 1.90 -6.02
N VAL A 13 -9.28 0.98 -6.42
CA VAL A 13 -9.13 -0.34 -5.76
C VAL A 13 -8.69 -0.20 -4.30
N VAL A 14 -7.72 0.68 -4.01
CA VAL A 14 -7.27 0.91 -2.63
C VAL A 14 -8.36 1.57 -1.80
N HIS A 15 -9.11 2.51 -2.39
CA HIS A 15 -10.22 3.17 -1.72
C HIS A 15 -11.35 2.18 -1.37
N GLU A 16 -11.80 1.38 -2.34
CA GLU A 16 -12.80 0.33 -2.14
C GLU A 16 -12.37 -0.68 -1.06
N ALA A 17 -11.14 -1.18 -1.14
CA ALA A 17 -10.61 -2.13 -0.17
C ALA A 17 -10.49 -1.53 1.24
N SER A 18 -10.15 -0.24 1.35
CA SER A 18 -10.07 0.46 2.64
C SER A 18 -11.44 0.69 3.26
N MET A 19 -12.44 1.02 2.45
CA MET A 19 -13.83 1.15 2.92
C MET A 19 -14.36 -0.18 3.43
N LEU A 20 -14.16 -1.27 2.67
CA LEU A 20 -14.57 -2.61 3.08
C LEU A 20 -13.80 -3.10 4.32
N ALA A 21 -12.51 -2.79 4.43
CA ALA A 21 -11.69 -3.13 5.61
C ALA A 21 -12.28 -2.50 6.87
N PHE A 22 -12.69 -1.24 6.75
CA PHE A 22 -13.29 -0.49 7.84
C PHE A 22 -14.69 -1.02 8.19
N GLU A 23 -15.56 -1.23 7.20
CA GLU A 23 -16.93 -1.71 7.41
C GLU A 23 -17.00 -3.13 7.98
N GLN A 24 -16.07 -4.00 7.58
CA GLN A 24 -16.05 -5.41 7.98
C GLN A 24 -15.09 -5.69 9.15
N GLU A 25 -14.38 -4.68 9.66
CA GLU A 25 -13.31 -4.82 10.65
C GLU A 25 -12.26 -5.88 10.25
N ARG A 26 -11.90 -5.91 8.96
CA ARG A 26 -10.96 -6.87 8.38
C ARG A 26 -9.64 -6.20 8.01
N PRO A 27 -8.51 -6.92 8.07
CA PRO A 27 -7.24 -6.38 7.61
C PRO A 27 -7.28 -6.01 6.12
N LEU A 28 -6.85 -4.79 5.79
CA LEU A 28 -6.76 -4.30 4.40
C LEU A 28 -5.94 -5.24 3.50
N ARG A 29 -4.89 -5.86 4.05
CA ARG A 29 -4.04 -6.81 3.32
C ARG A 29 -4.86 -7.99 2.76
N ASP A 30 -5.82 -8.50 3.55
CA ASP A 30 -6.57 -9.70 3.21
C ASP A 30 -7.54 -9.37 2.06
N LEU A 31 -8.17 -8.19 2.13
CA LEU A 31 -9.06 -7.69 1.08
C LEU A 31 -8.33 -7.37 -0.23
N LEU A 32 -7.09 -6.86 -0.15
CA LEU A 32 -6.26 -6.66 -1.35
C LEU A 32 -5.77 -7.99 -1.94
N ALA A 33 -5.47 -8.98 -1.09
CA ALA A 33 -5.08 -10.33 -1.52
C ALA A 33 -6.26 -11.16 -2.06
N GLU A 34 -7.50 -10.80 -1.73
CA GLU A 34 -8.71 -11.40 -2.32
C GLU A 34 -9.11 -10.74 -3.65
N ASN A 35 -8.56 -9.56 -3.97
CA ASN A 35 -8.94 -8.82 -5.16
C ASN A 35 -8.15 -9.27 -6.40
N GLU A 36 -8.83 -9.92 -7.35
CA GLU A 36 -8.23 -10.42 -8.59
C GLU A 36 -7.52 -9.33 -9.43
N ARG A 37 -7.97 -8.07 -9.34
CA ARG A 37 -7.32 -6.95 -10.04
C ARG A 37 -5.95 -6.66 -9.46
N VAL A 38 -5.75 -6.92 -8.17
CA VAL A 38 -4.46 -6.74 -7.47
C VAL A 38 -3.60 -7.99 -7.62
N THR A 39 -4.14 -9.18 -7.35
CA THR A 39 -3.39 -10.44 -7.36
C THR A 39 -2.91 -10.87 -8.75
N ARG A 40 -3.53 -10.34 -9.82
CA ARG A 40 -3.02 -10.49 -11.19
C ARG A 40 -1.64 -9.84 -11.39
N HIS A 41 -1.31 -8.83 -10.61
CA HIS A 41 -0.08 -8.03 -10.79
C HIS A 41 0.86 -8.09 -9.60
N LEU A 42 0.35 -8.37 -8.40
CA LEU A 42 1.12 -8.40 -7.16
C LEU A 42 0.86 -9.70 -6.41
N SER A 43 1.94 -10.34 -5.96
CA SER A 43 1.89 -11.43 -5.00
C SER A 43 1.52 -10.93 -3.60
N THR A 44 1.08 -11.84 -2.73
CA THR A 44 0.75 -11.53 -1.33
C THR A 44 1.95 -10.95 -0.60
N GLU A 45 3.17 -11.44 -0.86
CA GLU A 45 4.39 -10.91 -0.28
C GLU A 45 4.66 -9.46 -0.71
N GLN A 46 4.37 -9.13 -1.97
CA GLN A 46 4.49 -7.75 -2.46
C GLN A 46 3.42 -6.83 -1.86
N ILE A 47 2.20 -7.33 -1.65
CA ILE A 47 1.14 -6.59 -0.97
C ILE A 47 1.54 -6.31 0.49
N ASP A 48 2.05 -7.31 1.20
CA ASP A 48 2.51 -7.17 2.59
C ASP A 48 3.66 -6.15 2.69
N ALA A 49 4.62 -6.20 1.77
CA ALA A 49 5.71 -5.24 1.70
C ALA A 49 5.22 -3.80 1.48
N MET A 50 4.19 -3.59 0.65
CA MET A 50 3.59 -2.28 0.40
C MET A 50 2.84 -1.71 1.61
N LEU A 51 2.35 -2.58 2.49
CA LEU A 51 1.61 -2.19 3.69
C LEU A 51 2.52 -2.04 4.92
N GLN A 52 3.83 -2.28 4.79
CA GLN A 52 4.78 -2.04 5.89
C GLN A 52 4.97 -0.53 6.09
N PRO A 53 4.56 0.04 7.24
CA PRO A 53 4.69 1.48 7.49
C PRO A 53 6.17 1.92 7.54
N GLU A 54 7.06 1.05 7.99
CA GLU A 54 8.51 1.27 8.07
C GLU A 54 9.14 1.46 6.68
N ALA A 55 8.57 0.81 5.66
CA ALA A 55 9.03 0.90 4.28
C ALA A 55 8.53 2.18 3.57
N TYR A 56 7.65 2.97 4.21
CA TYR A 56 7.00 4.12 3.60
C TYR A 56 7.27 5.45 4.34
N VAL A 57 8.49 5.61 4.87
CA VAL A 57 8.91 6.85 5.57
C VAL A 57 9.43 7.96 4.63
N GLY A 58 9.49 7.69 3.33
CA GLY A 58 9.96 8.65 2.32
C GLY A 58 11.36 9.20 2.63
N LEU A 59 11.51 10.53 2.59
CA LEU A 59 12.77 11.22 2.87
C LEU A 59 12.97 11.57 4.35
N SER A 60 12.19 10.98 5.26
CA SER A 60 12.25 11.34 6.69
C SER A 60 13.66 11.16 7.27
N GLY A 61 14.36 10.07 6.94
CA GLY A 61 15.76 9.85 7.34
C GLY A 61 16.69 10.95 6.84
N LEU A 62 16.63 11.26 5.54
CA LEU A 62 17.44 12.33 4.92
C LEU A 62 17.24 13.69 5.61
N PHE A 63 16.01 14.01 6.01
CA PHE A 63 15.73 15.27 6.70
C PHE A 63 16.25 15.28 8.14
N VAL A 64 16.18 14.14 8.85
CA VAL A 64 16.80 13.99 10.16
C VAL A 64 18.32 14.17 10.06
N ASP A 65 18.97 13.52 9.10
CA ASP A 65 20.42 13.61 8.88
C ASP A 65 20.85 15.05 8.60
N ARG A 66 20.08 15.77 7.77
CA ARG A 66 20.33 17.18 7.45
C ARG A 66 20.25 18.12 8.65
N VAL A 67 19.40 17.84 9.63
CA VAL A 67 19.28 18.62 10.88
C VAL A 67 20.32 18.18 11.91
N ALA A 68 20.64 16.89 11.98
CA ALA A 68 21.65 16.32 12.88
C ALA A 68 23.09 16.66 12.46
N GLY A 69 23.29 17.17 11.24
CA GLY A 69 24.59 17.64 10.75
C GLY A 69 25.55 16.52 10.33
N GLN A 70 25.00 15.38 9.88
CA GLN A 70 25.78 14.31 9.24
C GLN A 70 26.00 14.58 7.75
#